data_AF-A0AAD7G3J7-F1
#
_entry.id   AF-A0AAD7G3J7-F1
#
_cell.length_a   1.000
_cell.length_b   1.000
_cell.length_c   1.000
_cell.angle_alpha   90.00
_cell.angle_beta   90.00
_cell.angle_gamma   90.00
#
_symmetry.space_group_name_H-M   'P 1'
#
loop_
_entity.id
_entity.type
_entity.pdbx_description
1 polymer ?
#
loop_
_entity_poly.entity_id
_entity_poly.type
_entity_poly.pdbx_seq_one_letter_code
_entity_poly.pdbx_strand_id
1 'polypeptide(L)' 'SRRWARNYDSGTSVHITPSQHRLTNYRAIKPRGIIAANNQTLKAVGMGDMHVEVPNGANRSTRVLL' A
#
# COMPACT_ATOMS: atom_id res chain seq x y z
N SER A 1 14.15 -9.82 12.56
CA SER A 1 13.97 -9.52 11.11
C SER A 1 12.54 -9.07 10.87
N ARG A 2 12.28 -7.92 10.23
CA ARG A 2 10.92 -7.48 9.90
C ARG A 2 10.52 -8.07 8.54
N ARG A 3 9.60 -9.03 8.52
CA ARG A 3 8.94 -9.47 7.29
C ARG A 3 7.87 -8.44 6.94
N TRP A 4 7.96 -7.89 5.73
CA TRP A 4 6.89 -7.09 5.14
C TRP A 4 5.82 -8.06 4.63
N ALA A 5 4.75 -8.23 5.39
CA ALA A 5 3.59 -8.96 4.92
C ALA A 5 2.80 -8.04 3.96
N ARG A 6 2.67 -8.44 2.69
CA ARG A 6 1.67 -7.84 1.80
C ARG A 6 0.32 -8.35 2.24
N ASN A 7 -0.49 -7.48 2.84
CA ASN A 7 -1.86 -7.80 3.22
C ASN A 7 -2.81 -7.29 2.13
N TYR A 8 -3.73 -8.16 1.70
CA TYR A 8 -4.81 -7.80 0.79
C TYR A 8 -6.09 -7.87 1.59
N ASP A 9 -6.73 -6.72 1.77
CA ASP A 9 -7.98 -6.59 2.51
C ASP A 9 -9.04 -6.05 1.54
N SER A 10 -10.05 -6.86 1.23
CA SER A 10 -11.16 -6.43 0.37
C SER A 10 -12.03 -5.36 1.03
N GLY A 11 -11.90 -5.15 2.35
CA GLY A 11 -12.57 -4.10 3.10
C GLY A 11 -11.86 -2.75 3.10
N THR A 12 -10.66 -2.64 2.51
CA THR A 12 -9.97 -1.35 2.44
C THR A 12 -10.31 -0.59 1.16
N SER A 13 -10.63 0.70 1.30
CA SER A 13 -10.76 1.60 0.15
C SER A 13 -9.41 2.16 -0.32
N VAL A 14 -8.34 1.98 0.46
CA VAL A 14 -7.00 2.53 0.17
C VAL A 14 -5.89 1.55 0.51
N HIS A 15 -4.92 1.42 -0.38
CA HIS A 15 -3.70 0.65 -0.11
C HIS A 15 -2.67 1.51 0.61
N ILE A 16 -2.09 1.01 1.70
CA ILE A 16 -1.04 1.69 2.47
C ILE A 16 0.28 0.96 2.26
N THR A 17 1.32 1.71 1.91
CA THR A 17 2.64 1.16 1.57
C THR A 17 3.77 1.97 2.19
N PRO A 18 4.83 1.32 2.72
CA PRO A 18 6.07 1.99 3.12
C PRO A 18 6.97 2.31 1.92
N SER A 19 6.66 1.78 0.73
CA SER A 19 7.52 1.85 -0.46
C SER A 19 7.27 3.12 -1.27
N GLN A 20 7.60 4.28 -0.71
CA GLN A 20 7.38 5.58 -1.36
C GLN A 20 7.96 5.65 -2.79
N HIS A 21 9.15 5.08 -3.02
CA HIS A 21 9.83 5.10 -4.32
C HIS A 21 9.09 4.33 -5.43
N ARG A 22 8.06 3.54 -5.09
CA ARG A 22 7.24 2.81 -6.06
C ARG A 22 5.97 3.56 -6.48
N LEU A 23 5.72 4.74 -5.91
CA LEU A 23 4.60 5.60 -6.27
C LEU A 23 4.95 6.39 -7.53
N THR A 24 4.20 6.23 -8.61
CA THR A 24 4.55 6.79 -9.93
C THR A 24 4.34 8.29 -10.04
N ASN A 25 3.48 8.85 -9.19
CA ASN A 25 3.12 10.27 -9.14
C ASN A 25 3.08 10.75 -7.68
N TYR A 26 4.12 10.40 -6.92
CA TYR A 26 4.23 10.78 -5.51
C TYR A 26 3.99 12.28 -5.31
N ARG A 27 3.07 12.60 -4.40
CA ARG A 27 2.92 13.94 -3.82
C ARG A 27 2.98 13.85 -2.31
N ALA A 28 3.70 14.80 -1.71
CA ALA A 28 3.64 15.00 -0.27
C ALA A 28 2.24 15.47 0.14
N ILE A 29 1.76 15.04 1.31
CA ILE A 29 0.50 15.49 1.89
C ILE A 29 0.74 15.95 3.33
N LYS A 30 -0.20 16.71 3.90
CA LYS A 30 -0.18 16.96 5.34
C LYS A 30 -0.26 15.61 6.07
N PRO A 31 0.58 15.36 7.10
CA PRO A 31 0.60 14.09 7.80
C PRO A 31 -0.80 13.69 8.26
N ARG A 32 -1.26 12.53 7.78
CA ARG A 32 -2.56 11.96 8.14
C ARG A 32 -2.35 10.76 9.04
N GLY A 33 -2.96 10.80 10.24
CA GLY A 33 -2.99 9.66 11.15
C GLY A 33 -3.88 8.55 10.58
N ILE A 34 -3.36 7.32 10.58
CA ILE A 34 -4.10 6.11 10.22
C ILE A 34 -3.99 5.16 11.40
N ILE A 35 -5.14 4.77 11.95
CA ILE A 35 -5.20 3.80 13.04
C ILE A 35 -5.21 2.41 12.41
N ALA A 36 -4.16 1.64 12.66
CA ALA A 36 -4.08 0.25 12.25
C ALA A 36 -4.89 -0.65 13.21
N ALA A 37 -5.23 -1.87 12.77
CA ALA A 37 -6.02 -2.81 13.56
C ALA A 37 -5.39 -3.18 14.92
N ASN A 38 -4.06 -3.03 15.06
CA ASN A 38 -3.34 -3.22 16.32
C ASN A 38 -3.34 -1.96 17.23
N ASN A 39 -4.23 -1.01 16.96
CA ASN A 39 -4.39 0.25 17.68
C ASN A 39 -3.16 1.18 17.64
N GLN A 40 -2.24 0.95 16.69
CA GLN A 40 -1.11 1.85 16.47
C GLN A 40 -1.46 2.91 15.43
N THR A 41 -1.03 4.14 15.67
CA THR A 41 -1.17 5.25 14.72
C THR A 41 0.02 5.31 13.78
N LEU A 42 -0.20 5.03 12.50
CA LEU A 42 0.74 5.28 11.41
C LEU A 42 0.53 6.69 10.87
N LYS A 43 1.59 7.35 10.42
CA LYS A 43 1.52 8.67 9.76
C LYS A 43 1.77 8.52 8.28
N ALA A 44 0.73 8.73 7.47
CA ALA A 44 0.88 8.86 6.03
C ALA A 44 1.38 10.28 5.69
N VAL A 45 2.50 10.37 4.99
CA VAL A 45 3.17 11.64 4.61
C VAL A 45 3.14 11.92 3.12
N GLY A 46 2.65 10.96 2.32
CA GLY A 46 2.48 11.13 0.89
C GLY A 46 1.46 10.18 0.31
N MET A 47 1.14 10.41 -0.95
CA MET A 47 0.15 9.67 -1.73
C MET A 47 0.61 9.59 -3.18
N GLY A 48 0.19 8.55 -3.87
CA GLY A 48 0.37 8.37 -5.31
C GLY A 48 -0.17 7.01 -5.71
N ASP A 49 -0.08 6.73 -6.99
CA ASP A 49 -0.55 5.49 -7.59
C ASP A 49 0.58 4.46 -7.59
N MET A 50 0.24 3.20 -7.39
CA MET A 50 1.20 2.09 -7.39
C MET A 50 0.74 0.97 -8.30
N HIS A 51 1.62 0.54 -9.19
CA HIS A 51 1.42 -0.73 -9.88
C HIS A 51 1.82 -1.89 -8.97
N VAL A 52 0.87 -2.80 -8.75
CA VAL A 52 1.11 -4.06 -8.05
C VAL A 52 0.88 -5.23 -9.00
N GLU A 53 1.66 -6.29 -8.80
CA GLU A 53 1.45 -7.57 -9.47
C GLU A 53 0.69 -8.49 -8.52
N VAL A 54 -0.53 -8.85 -8.91
CA VAL A 54 -1.39 -9.77 -8.18
C VAL A 54 -1.27 -11.15 -8.82
N PRO A 55 -0.80 -12.18 -8.10
CA PRO A 55 -0.80 -13.55 -8.62
C PRO A 55 -2.21 -13.98 -8.99
N ASN A 56 -2.38 -14.53 -10.20
CA ASN A 56 -3.66 -15.00 -10.74
C ASN A 56 -3.48 -16.41 -11.33
N GLY A 57 -3.23 -17.38 -10.45
CA GLY A 57 -2.87 -18.75 -10.81
C GLY A 57 -1.35 -18.98 -10.83
N ALA A 58 -0.93 -20.21 -11.15
CA ALA A 58 0.43 -20.69 -10.89
C ALA A 58 1.54 -19.88 -11.60
N ASN A 59 1.28 -19.37 -12.82
CA ASN A 59 2.29 -18.72 -13.66
C ASN A 59 1.81 -17.39 -14.28
N ARG A 60 0.78 -16.77 -13.69
CA ARG A 60 0.23 -15.52 -14.23
C ARG A 60 0.13 -14.49 -13.12
N SER A 61 0.44 -13.25 -13.47
CA SER A 61 0.25 -12.09 -12.62
C SER A 61 -0.55 -11.07 -13.39
N THR A 62 -1.54 -10.46 -12.73
CA THR A 62 -2.25 -9.30 -13.28
C THR A 62 -1.62 -8.05 -12.70
N ARG A 63 -1.28 -7.10 -13.57
CA ARG A 63 -0.83 -5.78 -13.14
C ARG A 63 -2.05 -4.91 -12.84
N VAL A 64 -2.15 -4.41 -11.62
CA VAL A 64 -3.25 -3.56 -11.15
C VAL A 64 -2.69 -2.21 -10.71
N LEU A 65 -3.40 -1.14 -11.02
CA LEU A 65 -3.12 0.20 -10.51
C LEU A 65 -3.93 0.42 -9.22
N LEU A 66 -3.24 0.77 -8.13
CA LEU A 66 -3.81 1.13 -6.83
C LEU A 66 -3.64 2.62 -6.57
#